data_AF-A0A284QR96-F1
#
_entry.id   AF-A0A284QR96-F1
#
_cell.length_a   1.000
_cell.length_b   1.000
_cell.length_c   1.000
_cell.angle_alpha   90.00
_cell.angle_beta   90.00
_cell.angle_gamma   90.00
#
_symmetry.space_group_name_H-M   'P 1'
#
loop_
_entity.id
_entity.type
_entity.pdbx_description
1 polymer ?
#
loop_
_entity_poly.entity_id
_entity_poly.type
_entity_poly.pdbx_seq_one_letter_code
_entity_poly.pdbx_strand_id
1 'polypeptide(L)'
;MAIMQMIKGDHRGVTWTPHTWLVEEWLEGDFVKYVWNGNSNAYEALHEGEEMERVKFLMFVQHIQYEKLHRKVFISDFQGVGLVLTDSQVMTSPIVVTGNTDMFEEGNVAHAFDGFPKDHHCNKWCEWFELEKYQKGT
;
A
#
# COMPACT_ATOMS: atom_id res chain seq x y z
N MET A 1 8.70 24.35 3.44
CA MET A 1 8.58 23.69 4.78
C MET A 1 8.83 22.20 4.55
N ALA A 2 9.17 21.37 5.54
CA ALA A 2 9.37 19.93 5.35
C ALA A 2 8.56 19.17 6.41
N ILE A 3 8.08 17.97 6.09
CA ILE A 3 7.38 17.10 7.05
C ILE A 3 8.42 16.15 7.64
N MET A 4 8.34 15.94 8.96
CA MET A 4 9.26 15.08 9.71
C MET A 4 8.49 13.87 10.22
N GLN A 5 8.85 12.68 9.76
CA GLN A 5 8.27 11.43 10.23
C GLN A 5 9.22 10.77 11.23
N MET A 6 8.66 10.28 12.36
CA MET A 6 9.43 9.54 13.35
C MET A 6 9.43 8.06 13.01
N ILE A 7 10.60 7.49 12.71
CA ILE A 7 10.78 6.04 12.72
C ILE A 7 11.05 5.62 14.16
N LYS A 8 10.18 4.78 14.73
CA LYS A 8 10.49 4.11 15.99
C LYS A 8 11.41 2.93 15.69
N GLY A 9 12.69 3.04 16.04
CA GLY A 9 13.58 1.88 16.05
C GLY A 9 13.24 0.97 17.25
N ASP A 10 13.19 -0.35 17.03
CA ASP A 10 13.28 -1.31 18.13
C ASP A 10 14.74 -1.38 18.59
N HIS A 11 15.00 -0.87 19.78
CA HIS A 11 16.31 -0.89 20.40
C HIS A 11 16.28 -1.89 21.54
N ARG A 12 16.67 -3.13 21.23
CA ARG A 12 16.90 -4.17 22.25
C ARG A 12 18.00 -3.74 23.22
N GLY A 13 17.63 -2.98 24.26
CA GLY A 13 18.43 -2.79 25.47
C GLY A 13 19.46 -1.64 25.51
N VAL A 14 19.38 -0.63 24.65
CA VAL A 14 20.31 0.53 24.70
C VAL A 14 19.59 1.79 25.19
N THR A 15 20.10 2.42 26.25
CA THR A 15 19.47 3.52 27.01
C THR A 15 19.68 4.92 26.43
N TRP A 16 20.23 5.04 25.23
CA TRP A 16 20.30 6.31 24.49
C TRP A 16 20.01 6.04 23.03
N THR A 17 18.93 6.64 22.52
CA THR A 17 18.61 6.61 21.09
C THR A 17 18.74 8.02 20.55
N PRO A 18 19.73 8.30 19.68
CA PRO A 18 19.63 9.45 18.82
C PRO A 18 18.34 9.24 18.02
N HIS A 19 17.42 10.20 18.10
CA HIS A 19 16.26 10.17 17.22
C HIS A 19 16.75 10.25 15.78
N THR A 20 16.32 9.30 14.95
CA THR A 20 16.53 9.32 13.50
C THR A 20 15.22 9.74 12.87
N TRP A 21 15.30 10.70 11.95
CA TRP A 21 14.14 11.22 11.22
C TRP A 21 14.31 11.00 9.74
N LEU A 22 13.19 10.70 9.08
CA LEU A 22 13.07 10.91 7.64
C LEU A 22 12.51 12.30 7.41
N VAL A 23 13.07 12.96 6.39
CA VAL A 23 12.64 14.28 5.95
C VAL A 23 12.27 14.16 4.48
N GLU A 24 11.07 14.59 4.15
CA GLU A 24 10.55 14.63 2.79
C GLU A 24 10.01 16.01 2.43
N GLU A 25 9.74 16.20 1.14
CA GLU A 25 9.18 17.44 0.63
C GLU A 25 7.79 17.69 1.23
N TRP A 26 7.50 18.94 1.60
CA TRP A 26 6.16 19.33 2.01
C TRP A 26 5.22 19.35 0.80
N LEU A 27 4.13 18.60 0.89
CA LEU A 27 3.10 18.56 -0.15
C LEU A 27 2.04 19.63 0.12
N GLU A 28 1.87 20.58 -0.82
CA GLU A 28 0.83 21.60 -0.75
C GLU A 28 -0.48 21.10 -1.37
N GLY A 29 -1.52 20.95 -0.54
CA GLY A 29 -2.87 20.59 -0.97
C GLY A 29 -3.56 19.64 0.00
N ASP A 30 -4.72 19.12 -0.42
CA ASP A 30 -5.49 18.18 0.39
C ASP A 30 -4.84 16.79 0.34
N PHE A 31 -4.49 16.27 1.52
CA PHE A 31 -3.96 14.93 1.66
C PHE A 31 -5.10 13.91 1.62
N VAL A 32 -5.00 12.97 0.69
CA VAL A 32 -6.03 11.97 0.42
C VAL A 32 -5.45 10.57 0.57
N LYS A 33 -6.16 9.70 1.27
CA LYS A 33 -5.89 8.25 1.30
C LYS A 33 -6.74 7.56 0.25
N TYR A 34 -6.09 6.97 -0.76
CA TYR A 34 -6.74 6.37 -1.92
C TYR A 34 -7.08 4.89 -1.71
N VAL A 35 -6.16 4.13 -1.12
CA VAL A 35 -6.30 2.69 -0.89
C VAL A 35 -5.80 2.35 0.52
N TRP A 36 -6.47 1.43 1.20
CA TRP A 36 -6.05 0.94 2.52
C TRP A 36 -4.96 -0.15 2.41
N ASN A 37 -4.19 -0.36 3.48
CA ASN A 37 -3.37 -1.57 3.65
C ASN A 37 -4.13 -2.76 4.27
N GLY A 38 -5.26 -2.51 4.94
CA GLY A 38 -6.06 -3.54 5.61
C GLY A 38 -7.01 -4.30 4.68
N ASN A 39 -7.33 -3.73 3.52
CA ASN A 39 -8.02 -4.41 2.42
C ASN A 39 -7.55 -3.80 1.10
N SER A 40 -7.54 -4.57 0.01
CA SER A 40 -7.05 -4.11 -1.31
C SER A 40 -8.06 -3.24 -2.06
N ASN A 41 -8.91 -2.52 -1.33
CA ASN A 41 -10.02 -1.74 -1.85
C ASN A 41 -9.81 -0.23 -1.70
N ALA A 42 -10.54 0.49 -2.54
CA ALA A 42 -10.68 1.94 -2.45
C ALA A 42 -11.08 2.39 -1.04
N TYR A 43 -10.57 3.54 -0.62
CA TYR A 43 -11.06 4.21 0.58
C TYR A 43 -12.53 4.63 0.38
N GLU A 44 -13.44 4.17 1.27
CA GLU A 44 -14.90 4.25 1.10
C GLU A 44 -15.44 5.69 0.96
N ALA A 45 -14.70 6.69 1.43
CA ALA A 45 -15.13 8.10 1.39
C ALA A 45 -14.85 8.81 0.05
N LEU A 46 -14.22 8.14 -0.93
CA LEU A 46 -13.89 8.76 -2.21
C LEU A 46 -15.09 8.71 -3.17
N HIS A 47 -15.46 9.88 -3.69
CA HIS A 47 -16.59 10.07 -4.59
C HIS A 47 -16.17 10.04 -6.07
N GLU A 48 -17.16 10.02 -6.96
CA GLU A 48 -17.01 9.99 -8.42
C GLU A 48 -16.14 11.15 -8.95
N GLY A 49 -15.46 10.94 -10.09
CA GLY A 49 -14.65 11.95 -10.76
C GLY A 49 -13.20 11.52 -10.97
N GLU A 50 -12.30 12.50 -11.13
CA GLU A 50 -10.89 12.24 -11.42
C GLU A 50 -10.17 11.45 -10.31
N GLU A 51 -10.53 11.69 -9.04
CA GLU A 51 -9.95 10.96 -7.91
C GLU A 51 -10.28 9.47 -7.97
N MET A 52 -11.53 9.12 -8.32
CA MET A 52 -11.93 7.72 -8.49
C MET A 52 -11.19 7.04 -9.66
N GLU A 53 -10.87 7.79 -10.72
CA GLU A 53 -10.05 7.26 -11.81
C GLU A 53 -8.60 6.99 -11.39
N ARG A 54 -8.02 7.85 -10.52
CA ARG A 54 -6.73 7.58 -9.88
C ARG A 54 -6.81 6.34 -8.99
N VAL A 55 -7.85 6.22 -8.15
CA VAL A 55 -8.07 5.04 -7.30
C VAL A 55 -8.12 3.76 -8.13
N LYS A 56 -8.90 3.74 -9.22
CA LYS A 56 -8.96 2.58 -10.12
C LYS A 56 -7.59 2.23 -10.69
N PHE A 57 -6.81 3.24 -11.10
CA PHE A 57 -5.47 3.02 -11.61
C PHE A 57 -4.55 2.44 -10.51
N LEU A 58 -4.60 2.96 -9.30
CA LEU A 58 -3.79 2.49 -8.17
C LEU A 58 -4.16 1.06 -7.73
N MET A 59 -5.46 0.73 -7.70
CA MET A 59 -5.91 -0.65 -7.48
C MET A 59 -5.38 -1.59 -8.58
N PHE A 60 -5.32 -1.13 -9.83
CA PHE A 60 -4.70 -1.90 -10.91
C PHE A 60 -3.19 -2.08 -10.69
N VAL A 61 -2.48 -1.03 -10.23
CA VAL A 61 -1.04 -1.11 -9.90
C VAL A 61 -0.78 -2.18 -8.84
N GLN A 62 -1.61 -2.28 -7.80
CA GLN A 62 -1.55 -3.37 -6.83
C GLN A 62 -1.66 -4.74 -7.50
N HIS A 63 -2.65 -4.93 -8.36
CA HIS A 63 -2.93 -6.21 -9.00
C HIS A 63 -1.81 -6.62 -9.96
N ILE A 64 -1.34 -5.72 -10.82
CA ILE A 64 -0.25 -6.06 -11.74
C ILE A 64 1.05 -6.36 -10.98
N GLN A 65 1.35 -5.65 -9.89
CA GLN A 65 2.50 -5.97 -9.03
C GLN A 65 2.35 -7.36 -8.42
N TYR A 66 1.19 -7.65 -7.83
CA TYR A 66 0.90 -8.95 -7.22
C TYR A 66 1.13 -10.09 -8.21
N GLU A 67 0.60 -10.01 -9.43
CA GLU A 67 0.75 -11.07 -10.43
C GLU A 67 2.18 -11.13 -11.02
N LYS A 68 2.76 -9.98 -11.41
CA LYS A 68 4.09 -9.95 -12.05
C LYS A 68 5.21 -10.31 -11.09
N LEU A 69 5.01 -10.12 -9.79
CA LEU A 69 5.97 -10.49 -8.75
C LEU A 69 5.64 -11.84 -8.12
N HIS A 70 4.88 -12.69 -8.84
CA HIS A 70 4.57 -14.06 -8.47
C HIS A 70 3.93 -14.18 -7.09
N ARG A 71 3.03 -13.24 -6.76
CA ARG A 71 2.25 -13.20 -5.52
C ARG A 71 3.12 -13.15 -4.27
N LYS A 72 4.27 -12.46 -4.37
CA LYS A 72 5.22 -12.27 -3.26
C LYS A 72 5.16 -10.89 -2.64
N VAL A 73 4.84 -9.86 -3.43
CA VAL A 73 4.84 -8.47 -2.98
C VAL A 73 3.93 -7.60 -3.83
N PHE A 74 3.31 -6.61 -3.20
CA PHE A 74 2.64 -5.48 -3.86
C PHE A 74 2.71 -4.24 -2.96
N ILE A 75 2.44 -3.06 -3.51
CA ILE A 75 2.41 -1.80 -2.75
C ILE A 75 0.95 -1.45 -2.45
N SER A 76 0.65 -1.05 -1.21
CA SER A 76 -0.65 -0.58 -0.76
C SER A 76 -0.50 0.74 0.01
N ASP A 77 -1.56 1.15 0.71
CA ASP A 77 -1.60 2.39 1.50
C ASP A 77 -1.28 3.64 0.67
N PHE A 78 -1.77 3.68 -0.58
CA PHE A 78 -1.55 4.83 -1.43
C PHE A 78 -2.25 6.07 -0.87
N GLN A 79 -1.45 7.07 -0.52
CA GLN A 79 -1.91 8.33 0.05
C GLN A 79 -0.98 9.47 -0.35
N GLY A 80 -1.48 10.70 -0.36
CA GLY A 80 -0.68 11.87 -0.73
C GLY A 80 -1.52 13.01 -1.26
N VAL A 81 -0.91 13.89 -2.07
CA VAL A 81 -1.54 15.10 -2.61
C VAL A 81 -1.49 15.08 -4.14
N GLY A 82 -2.66 15.14 -4.78
CA GLY A 82 -2.76 15.16 -6.24
C GLY A 82 -2.18 13.90 -6.88
N LEU A 83 -1.03 14.05 -7.57
CA LEU A 83 -0.30 12.97 -8.25
C LEU A 83 0.92 12.48 -7.46
N VAL A 84 1.27 13.13 -6.34
CA VAL A 84 2.41 12.75 -5.51
C VAL A 84 1.92 11.87 -4.37
N LEU A 85 2.46 10.66 -4.29
CA LEU A 85 2.17 9.70 -3.23
C LEU A 85 3.34 9.66 -2.24
N THR A 86 3.02 9.46 -0.97
CA THR A 86 3.99 9.27 0.12
C THR A 86 3.47 8.17 1.07
N ASP A 87 4.28 7.75 2.03
CA ASP A 87 3.89 6.81 3.09
C ASP A 87 3.20 5.53 2.58
N SER A 88 3.68 4.97 1.46
CA SER A 88 3.13 3.74 0.92
C SER A 88 3.62 2.52 1.69
N GLN A 89 2.77 1.49 1.77
CA GLN A 89 3.09 0.24 2.46
C GLN A 89 3.53 -0.83 1.47
N VAL A 90 4.67 -1.48 1.73
CA VAL A 90 5.06 -2.70 1.02
C VAL A 90 4.41 -3.90 1.71
N MET A 91 3.53 -4.60 0.99
CA MET A 91 2.83 -5.80 1.44
C MET A 91 3.58 -7.02 0.94
N THR A 92 4.11 -7.86 1.84
CA THR A 92 4.89 -9.06 1.46
C THR A 92 4.23 -10.34 1.92
N SER A 93 4.36 -11.40 1.11
CA SER A 93 3.81 -12.71 1.42
C SER A 93 4.43 -13.29 2.70
N PRO A 94 3.62 -13.86 3.60
CA PRO A 94 4.11 -14.57 4.80
C PRO A 94 5.10 -15.70 4.48
N ILE A 95 5.02 -16.29 3.28
CA ILE A 95 5.89 -17.40 2.84
C ILE A 95 7.32 -16.91 2.57
N VAL A 96 7.51 -15.64 2.22
CA VAL A 96 8.86 -15.08 1.95
C VAL A 96 9.65 -14.84 3.24
N VAL A 97 8.98 -14.87 4.40
CA VAL A 97 9.50 -14.50 5.73
C VAL A 97 10.20 -15.68 6.42
N THR A 98 10.67 -16.69 5.68
CA THR A 98 11.35 -17.85 6.28
C THR A 98 12.65 -17.42 6.99
N GLY A 99 12.60 -17.32 8.31
CA GLY A 99 13.78 -17.15 9.17
C GLY A 99 14.12 -15.71 9.57
N ASN A 100 13.44 -14.70 9.04
CA ASN A 100 13.56 -13.32 9.54
C ASN A 100 12.21 -12.61 9.49
N THR A 101 11.70 -12.14 10.63
CA THR A 101 10.42 -11.43 10.75
C THR A 101 10.52 -9.94 10.39
N ASP A 102 11.68 -9.49 9.91
CA ASP A 102 11.92 -8.13 9.46
C ASP A 102 11.16 -7.87 8.15
N MET A 103 9.87 -7.60 8.28
CA MET A 103 9.02 -7.04 7.24
C MET A 103 9.46 -5.59 6.95
N PHE A 104 8.96 -4.99 5.87
CA PHE A 104 9.00 -3.55 5.64
C PHE A 104 8.05 -2.83 6.62
N GLU A 105 8.32 -3.02 7.91
CA GLU A 105 7.61 -2.47 9.08
C GLU A 105 6.27 -3.12 9.45
N GLU A 106 5.69 -2.63 10.56
CA GLU A 106 4.46 -3.16 11.19
C GLU A 106 3.20 -3.03 10.30
N GLY A 107 3.25 -2.17 9.28
CA GLY A 107 2.13 -1.95 8.38
C GLY A 107 1.87 -3.09 7.40
N ASN A 108 2.72 -4.13 7.35
CA ASN A 108 2.48 -5.31 6.55
C ASN A 108 1.44 -6.24 7.20
N VAL A 109 0.23 -6.23 6.66
CA VAL A 109 -0.90 -6.98 7.19
C VAL A 109 -1.07 -8.31 6.47
N ALA A 110 -0.59 -9.40 7.08
CA ALA A 110 -0.59 -10.74 6.48
C ALA A 110 -1.98 -11.19 5.96
N HIS A 111 -3.04 -10.94 6.73
CA HIS A 111 -4.40 -11.32 6.30
C HIS A 111 -4.88 -10.53 5.09
N ALA A 112 -4.48 -9.26 4.95
CA ALA A 112 -4.81 -8.44 3.80
C ALA A 112 -4.05 -8.89 2.55
N PHE A 113 -2.81 -9.39 2.73
CA PHE A 113 -2.05 -10.01 1.65
C PHE A 113 -2.74 -11.29 1.15
N ASP A 114 -3.11 -12.20 2.05
CA ASP A 114 -3.74 -13.48 1.69
C ASP A 114 -5.17 -13.26 1.14
N GLY A 115 -5.87 -12.24 1.65
CA GLY A 115 -7.18 -11.81 1.18
C GLY A 115 -7.18 -11.06 -0.15
N PHE A 116 -6.01 -10.70 -0.70
CA PHE A 116 -5.90 -9.82 -1.86
C PHE A 116 -6.77 -10.26 -3.05
N PRO A 117 -6.75 -11.54 -3.50
CA PRO A 117 -7.58 -11.96 -4.63
C PRO A 117 -9.08 -11.88 -4.34
N LYS A 118 -9.48 -12.07 -3.08
CA LYS A 118 -10.90 -12.00 -2.68
C LYS A 118 -11.39 -10.56 -2.64
N ASP A 119 -10.56 -9.66 -2.12
CA ASP A 119 -10.95 -8.29 -1.83
C ASP A 119 -10.77 -7.37 -3.04
N HIS A 120 -9.80 -7.65 -3.93
CA HIS A 120 -9.49 -6.77 -5.06
C HIS A 120 -10.61 -6.76 -6.09
N HIS A 121 -11.18 -5.58 -6.34
CA HIS A 121 -12.13 -5.37 -7.43
C HIS A 121 -11.42 -4.97 -8.73
N CYS A 122 -11.38 -5.91 -9.68
CA CYS A 122 -10.90 -5.64 -11.03
C CYS A 122 -11.68 -4.49 -11.69
N ASN A 123 -10.98 -3.66 -12.45
CA ASN A 123 -11.56 -2.52 -13.16
C ASN A 123 -11.03 -2.43 -14.61
N LYS A 124 -11.41 -1.38 -15.34
CA LYS A 124 -11.07 -1.19 -16.76
C LYS A 124 -9.58 -1.33 -17.09
N TRP A 125 -8.69 -0.97 -16.15
CA TRP A 125 -7.24 -1.08 -16.35
C TRP A 125 -6.78 -2.52 -16.24
N CYS A 126 -7.29 -3.28 -15.27
CA CYS A 126 -7.03 -4.72 -15.14
C CYS A 126 -7.51 -5.47 -16.40
N GLU A 127 -8.67 -5.07 -16.94
CA GLU A 127 -9.20 -5.63 -18.19
C GLU A 127 -8.34 -5.28 -19.40
N TRP A 128 -7.92 -4.01 -19.52
CA TRP A 128 -7.06 -3.56 -20.62
C TRP A 128 -5.69 -4.26 -20.63
N PHE A 129 -5.16 -4.59 -19.45
CA PHE A 129 -3.92 -5.35 -19.29
C PHE A 129 -4.11 -6.88 -19.31
N GLU A 130 -5.34 -7.37 -19.51
CA GLU A 130 -5.67 -8.80 -19.59
C GLU A 130 -5.20 -9.60 -18.35
N LEU A 131 -5.31 -9.01 -17.16
CA LEU A 131 -4.96 -9.68 -15.91
C LEU A 131 -5.96 -10.78 -15.55
N GLU A 132 -5.53 -11.75 -14.74
CA GLU A 132 -6.42 -12.79 -14.20
C GLU A 132 -7.55 -12.13 -13.41
N LYS A 133 -8.80 -12.37 -13.80
CA LYS A 133 -9.95 -11.81 -13.09
C LYS A 133 -10.20 -12.62 -11.82
N TYR A 134 -10.16 -11.95 -10.67
CA TYR A 134 -10.62 -12.57 -9.44
C TYR A 134 -12.14 -12.55 -9.37
N GLN A 135 -12.75 -13.69 -9.04
CA GLN A 135 -14.18 -13.78 -8.82
C GLN A 135 -14.52 -13.21 -7.45
N LYS A 136 -15.57 -12.38 -7.36
CA LYS A 136 -16.19 -12.08 -6.08
C LYS A 136 -16.61 -13.42 -5.45
N GLY A 137 -16.01 -13.75 -4.31
CA GLY A 137 -16.51 -14.84 -3.48
C GLY A 137 -18.00 -14.59 -3.23
N THR A 138 -18.83 -15.54 -3.64
CA THR A 138 -20.28 -15.56 -3.40
C THR A 138 -20.59 -15.43 -1.91
#